data_AF-A0A379TZH6-F1
#
_entry.id   AF-A0A379TZH6-F1
#
_cell.length_a   1.000
_cell.length_b   1.000
_cell.length_c   1.000
_cell.angle_alpha   90.00
_cell.angle_beta   90.00
_cell.angle_gamma   90.00
#
_symmetry.space_group_name_H-M   'P 1'
#
loop_
_entity.id
_entity.type
_entity.pdbx_description
1 polymer ?
#
loop_
_entity_poly.entity_id
_entity_poly.type
_entity_poly.pdbx_seq_one_letter_code
_entity_poly.pdbx_strand_id
1 'polypeptide(L)'
;MPMVSELHSIETKRIVKLSSDLSVISADKSLLMPGESAVVKIIVKDINNNPITNLNLQCGHIPTGNWNSRCDIKTGGNPGEYIQTVTYNGGSNGELRLTYRYFGGID
;
A
#
# COMPACT_ATOMS: atom_id res chain seq x y z
N MET A 1 -1.31 -42.35 -30.94
CA MET A 1 -1.57 -40.91 -30.69
C MET A 1 -0.38 -40.37 -29.92
N PRO A 2 0.20 -39.22 -30.28
CA PRO A 2 1.28 -38.65 -29.48
C PRO A 2 0.70 -38.16 -28.15
N MET A 3 1.40 -38.44 -27.06
CA MET A 3 1.01 -38.02 -25.72
C MET A 3 1.65 -36.65 -25.48
N VAL A 4 0.84 -35.62 -25.30
CA VAL A 4 1.30 -34.29 -24.88
C VAL A 4 1.38 -34.30 -23.36
N SER A 5 2.56 -34.01 -22.82
CA SER A 5 2.77 -33.80 -21.38
C SER A 5 3.37 -32.41 -21.20
N GLU A 6 2.59 -31.48 -20.68
CA GLU A 6 3.08 -30.19 -20.22
C GLU A 6 3.38 -30.25 -18.71
N LEU A 7 4.50 -29.67 -18.30
CA LEU A 7 4.83 -29.47 -16.90
C LEU A 7 3.85 -28.45 -16.30
N HIS A 8 2.94 -28.93 -15.45
CA HIS A 8 2.10 -28.08 -14.63
C HIS A 8 2.72 -27.98 -13.23
N SER A 9 3.20 -26.80 -12.84
CA SER A 9 3.64 -26.55 -11.47
C SER A 9 2.52 -25.91 -10.66
N ILE A 10 2.33 -26.39 -9.43
CA ILE A 10 1.54 -25.72 -8.40
C ILE A 10 2.56 -25.10 -7.45
N GLU A 11 2.71 -23.78 -7.47
CA GLU A 11 3.64 -23.08 -6.58
C GLU A 11 3.09 -23.03 -5.15
N THR A 12 3.92 -23.36 -4.17
CA THR A 12 3.64 -23.13 -2.75
C THR A 12 3.72 -21.64 -2.43
N LYS A 13 2.85 -21.16 -1.54
CA LYS A 13 2.89 -19.79 -0.99
C LYS A 13 4.31 -19.49 -0.49
N ARG A 14 5.03 -18.58 -1.17
CA ARG A 14 6.34 -18.08 -0.70
C ARG A 14 6.12 -17.44 0.67
N ILE A 15 6.86 -17.85 1.70
CA ILE A 15 6.92 -17.12 2.97
C ILE A 15 7.64 -15.81 2.67
N VAL A 16 6.89 -14.73 2.45
CA VAL A 16 7.42 -13.41 2.14
C VAL A 16 7.65 -12.66 3.45
N LYS A 17 8.90 -12.51 3.87
CA LYS A 17 9.25 -11.67 5.01
C LYS A 17 9.36 -10.20 4.55
N LEU A 18 8.39 -9.40 4.95
CA LEU A 18 8.38 -7.95 4.72
C LEU A 18 9.56 -7.27 5.43
N SER A 19 10.09 -6.22 4.78
CA SER A 19 11.08 -5.34 5.39
C SER A 19 10.48 -3.96 5.64
N SER A 20 10.41 -3.55 6.91
CA SER A 20 10.04 -2.18 7.29
C SER A 20 11.08 -1.16 6.83
N ASP A 21 12.35 -1.56 6.78
CA ASP A 21 13.47 -0.65 6.51
C ASP A 21 13.62 -0.36 5.01
N LEU A 22 13.15 -1.28 4.16
CA LEU A 22 13.18 -1.15 2.70
C LEU A 22 11.83 -0.71 2.11
N SER A 23 10.75 -0.82 2.88
CA SER A 23 9.44 -0.32 2.50
C SER A 23 9.31 1.16 2.86
N VAL A 24 8.60 1.93 2.02
CA VAL A 24 8.51 3.38 2.16
C VAL A 24 7.07 3.83 2.03
N ILE A 25 6.67 4.79 2.86
CA ILE A 25 5.42 5.54 2.72
C ILE A 25 5.80 7.00 2.53
N SER A 26 5.30 7.63 1.47
CA SER A 26 5.51 9.04 1.20
C SER A 26 4.26 9.68 0.62
N ALA A 27 4.08 10.97 0.82
CA ALA A 27 3.05 11.76 0.16
C ALA A 27 3.72 12.75 -0.79
N ASP A 28 3.08 13.02 -1.94
CA ASP A 28 3.54 14.05 -2.88
C ASP A 28 3.44 15.47 -2.30
N LYS A 29 2.54 15.69 -1.33
CA LYS A 29 2.36 16.92 -0.58
C LYS A 29 2.31 16.64 0.93
N SER A 30 3.01 17.44 1.71
CA SER A 30 2.96 17.42 3.18
C SER A 30 2.03 18.47 3.79
N LEU A 31 1.61 19.46 3.00
CA LEU A 31 0.70 20.53 3.39
C LEU A 31 -0.39 20.66 2.33
N LEU A 32 -1.64 20.80 2.78
CA LEU A 32 -2.81 20.93 1.92
C LEU A 32 -3.67 22.10 2.38
N MET A 33 -4.11 22.91 1.42
CA MET A 33 -5.20 23.85 1.61
C MET A 33 -6.56 23.12 1.56
N PRO A 34 -7.62 23.71 2.12
CA PRO A 34 -8.97 23.16 2.00
C PRO A 34 -9.34 22.84 0.53
N GLY A 35 -9.79 21.61 0.29
CA GLY A 35 -10.15 21.09 -1.02
C GLY A 35 -8.99 20.44 -1.78
N GLU A 36 -7.74 20.61 -1.34
CA GLU A 36 -6.61 19.94 -1.98
C GLU A 36 -6.50 18.46 -1.58
N SER A 37 -5.92 17.69 -2.50
CA SER A 37 -5.59 16.29 -2.27
C SER A 37 -4.09 16.04 -2.35
N ALA A 38 -3.64 15.04 -1.60
CA ALA A 38 -2.33 14.43 -1.71
C ALA A 38 -2.46 12.98 -2.18
N VAL A 39 -1.49 12.53 -2.97
CA VAL A 39 -1.30 11.14 -3.34
C VAL A 39 -0.23 10.54 -2.45
N VAL A 40 -0.66 9.57 -1.65
CA VAL A 40 0.21 8.76 -0.80
C VAL A 40 0.69 7.57 -1.61
N LYS A 41 2.01 7.43 -1.71
CA LYS A 41 2.70 6.30 -2.34
C LYS A 41 3.24 5.38 -1.26
N ILE A 42 2.95 4.09 -1.40
CA ILE A 42 3.43 3.03 -0.52
C ILE A 42 4.24 2.06 -1.38
N ILE A 43 5.50 1.86 -1.05
CA ILE A 43 6.38 0.87 -1.68
C ILE A 43 6.61 -0.25 -0.69
N VAL A 44 6.25 -1.47 -1.06
CA VAL A 44 6.36 -2.64 -0.19
C VAL A 44 7.42 -3.60 -0.74
N LYS A 45 8.39 -3.93 0.10
CA LYS A 45 9.52 -4.81 -0.26
C LYS A 45 9.78 -5.89 0.79
N ASP A 46 10.35 -7.00 0.33
CA ASP A 46 10.87 -8.05 1.21
C ASP A 46 12.27 -7.69 1.76
N ILE A 47 12.80 -8.53 2.64
CA ILE A 47 14.14 -8.34 3.24
C ILE A 47 15.30 -8.40 2.23
N ASN A 48 15.05 -8.90 1.02
CA ASN A 48 16.01 -9.01 -0.07
C ASN A 48 15.81 -7.90 -1.12
N ASN A 49 15.06 -6.83 -0.79
CA ASN A 49 14.76 -5.71 -1.67
C ASN A 49 13.92 -6.07 -2.92
N ASN A 50 13.20 -7.21 -2.90
CA ASN A 50 12.25 -7.55 -3.95
C ASN A 50 10.91 -6.84 -3.70
N PRO A 51 10.26 -6.28 -4.75
CA PRO A 51 8.92 -5.73 -4.61
C PRO A 51 7.89 -6.83 -4.30
N ILE A 52 6.91 -6.52 -3.46
CA ILE A 52 5.84 -7.46 -3.11
C ILE A 52 4.49 -6.97 -3.63
N THR A 53 3.99 -7.66 -4.64
CA THR A 53 2.70 -7.39 -5.29
C THR A 53 1.56 -8.16 -4.65
N ASN A 54 0.32 -7.83 -5.04
CA ASN A 54 -0.91 -8.53 -4.64
C ASN A 54 -1.15 -8.59 -3.12
N LEU A 55 -0.69 -7.58 -2.39
CA LEU A 55 -0.99 -7.42 -0.97
C LEU A 55 -2.34 -6.76 -0.78
N ASN A 56 -3.13 -7.29 0.15
CA ASN A 56 -4.29 -6.60 0.68
C ASN A 56 -3.85 -5.77 1.89
N LEU A 57 -3.55 -4.50 1.66
CA LEU A 57 -3.12 -3.58 2.72
C LEU A 57 -4.32 -3.13 3.56
N GLN A 58 -4.23 -3.31 4.87
CA GLN A 58 -5.11 -2.66 5.83
C GLN A 58 -4.57 -1.27 6.15
N CYS A 59 -5.42 -0.26 6.01
CA CYS A 59 -5.13 1.10 6.43
C CYS A 59 -5.48 1.31 7.91
N GLY A 60 -4.87 2.31 8.52
CA GLY A 60 -5.35 2.93 9.75
C GLY A 60 -5.08 4.42 9.67
N HIS A 61 -6.14 5.23 9.72
CA HIS A 61 -6.04 6.69 9.65
C HIS A 61 -6.47 7.32 10.95
N ILE A 62 -5.70 8.28 11.43
CA ILE A 62 -6.00 9.04 12.64
C ILE A 62 -6.02 10.52 12.26
N PRO A 63 -7.20 11.07 11.91
CA PRO A 63 -7.34 12.48 11.57
C PRO A 63 -7.46 13.34 12.83
N THR A 64 -6.76 14.47 12.81
CA THR A 64 -7.18 15.69 13.51
C THR A 64 -7.60 16.70 12.43
N GLY A 65 -8.79 17.30 12.57
CA GLY A 65 -9.43 18.09 11.51
C GLY A 65 -10.32 17.25 10.58
N ASN A 66 -10.84 17.87 9.52
CA ASN A 66 -11.80 17.25 8.60
C ASN A 66 -11.11 16.74 7.33
N TRP A 67 -11.14 15.41 7.15
CA TRP A 67 -10.44 14.73 6.07
C TRP A 67 -11.36 13.76 5.36
N ASN A 68 -11.21 13.67 4.03
CA ASN A 68 -11.66 12.52 3.27
C ASN A 68 -10.45 11.61 3.04
N SER A 69 -10.34 10.58 3.86
CA SER A 69 -9.26 9.61 3.83
C SER A 69 -9.85 8.21 3.87
N ARG A 70 -10.60 7.84 2.82
CA ARG A 70 -11.10 6.47 2.69
C ARG A 70 -9.93 5.52 2.42
N CYS A 71 -10.11 4.25 2.74
CA CYS A 71 -9.09 3.23 2.51
C CYS A 71 -9.20 2.60 1.13
N ASP A 72 -9.21 3.45 0.10
CA ASP A 72 -9.31 3.09 -1.30
C ASP A 72 -7.91 2.92 -1.92
N ILE A 73 -7.09 2.08 -1.29
CA ILE A 73 -5.73 1.78 -1.75
C ILE A 73 -5.81 1.03 -3.08
N LYS A 74 -5.08 1.52 -4.08
CA LYS A 74 -4.98 0.92 -5.42
C LYS A 74 -3.57 0.46 -5.68
N THR A 75 -3.40 -0.49 -6.59
CA THR A 75 -2.06 -0.82 -7.11
C THR A 75 -1.53 0.36 -7.93
N GLY A 76 -0.25 0.68 -7.72
CA GLY A 76 0.47 1.67 -8.50
C GLY A 76 0.96 1.14 -9.85
N GLY A 77 1.77 1.94 -10.54
CA GLY A 77 2.31 1.58 -11.85
C GLY A 77 3.48 0.60 -11.80
N ASN A 78 4.18 0.50 -10.67
CA ASN A 78 5.34 -0.37 -10.50
C ASN A 78 5.03 -1.58 -9.58
N PRO A 79 5.75 -2.70 -9.75
CA PRO A 79 5.64 -3.83 -8.81
C PRO A 79 5.89 -3.40 -7.37
N GLY A 80 5.00 -3.81 -6.46
CA GLY A 80 5.08 -3.48 -5.03
C GLY A 80 4.67 -2.05 -4.68
N GLU A 81 4.24 -1.25 -5.65
CA GLU A 81 3.70 0.09 -5.43
C GLU A 81 2.19 0.03 -5.20
N TYR A 82 1.74 0.78 -4.21
CA TYR A 82 0.34 1.05 -3.92
C TYR A 82 0.15 2.55 -3.74
N ILE A 83 -1.02 3.04 -4.12
CA ILE A 83 -1.36 4.47 -4.08
C ILE A 83 -2.69 4.68 -3.36
N GLN A 84 -2.80 5.78 -2.65
CA GLN A 84 -4.04 6.23 -2.03
C GLN A 84 -4.14 7.74 -2.17
N THR A 85 -5.34 8.25 -2.40
CA THR A 85 -5.59 9.68 -2.41
C THR A 85 -6.28 10.08 -1.13
N VAL A 86 -5.79 11.14 -0.48
CA VAL A 86 -6.42 11.75 0.68
C VAL A 86 -6.71 13.22 0.40
N THR A 87 -7.83 13.73 0.88
CA THR A 87 -8.25 15.13 0.66
C THR A 87 -8.48 15.81 2.00
N TYR A 88 -7.95 17.01 2.16
CA TYR A 88 -8.26 17.85 3.31
C TYR A 88 -9.52 18.67 3.01
N ASN A 89 -10.58 18.50 3.79
CA ASN A 89 -11.86 19.15 3.53
C ASN A 89 -11.94 20.58 4.09
N GLY A 90 -10.99 21.00 4.94
CA GLY A 90 -11.00 22.30 5.59
C GLY A 90 -11.87 22.39 6.84
N GLY A 91 -12.15 23.62 7.29
CA GLY A 91 -13.02 23.91 8.46
C GLY A 91 -12.31 23.88 9.81
N SER A 92 -11.22 23.11 9.96
CA SER A 92 -10.34 23.18 11.14
C SER A 92 -8.97 22.63 10.81
N ASN A 93 -7.92 23.34 11.25
CA ASN A 93 -6.54 22.89 11.11
C ASN A 93 -6.35 21.52 11.77
N GLY A 94 -5.45 20.72 11.19
CA GLY A 94 -5.04 19.47 11.79
C GLY A 94 -4.13 18.64 10.88
N GLU A 95 -3.85 17.44 11.34
CA GLU A 95 -2.91 16.48 10.76
C GLU A 95 -3.62 15.15 10.50
N LEU A 96 -3.31 14.51 9.38
CA LEU A 96 -3.72 13.14 9.10
C LEU A 96 -2.54 12.19 9.29
N ARG A 97 -2.58 11.37 10.33
CA ARG A 97 -1.59 10.30 10.54
C ARG A 97 -2.04 9.03 9.83
N LEU A 98 -1.17 8.48 8.99
CA LEU A 98 -1.45 7.32 8.14
C LEU A 98 -0.63 6.12 8.57
N THR A 99 -1.26 4.95 8.60
CA THR A 99 -0.60 3.66 8.82
C THR A 99 -1.12 2.66 7.79
N TYR A 100 -0.23 1.79 7.31
CA TYR A 100 -0.58 0.68 6.43
C TYR A 100 0.04 -0.59 6.99
N ARG A 101 -0.75 -1.65 7.03
CA ARG A 101 -0.37 -2.95 7.59
C ARG A 101 -0.73 -4.02 6.59
N TYR A 102 0.09 -5.06 6.57
CA TYR A 102 -0.25 -6.30 5.89
C TYR A 102 -0.16 -7.42 6.92
N PHE A 103 -1.23 -8.19 7.03
CA PHE A 103 -1.19 -9.46 7.74
C PHE A 103 -0.95 -10.53 6.68
N GLY A 104 0.31 -10.87 6.48
CA GLY A 104 0.64 -12.15 5.84
C GLY A 104 -0.01 -13.22 6.70
N GLY A 105 -0.80 -14.09 6.07
CA GLY A 105 -1.53 -15.13 6.79
C GLY A 105 -0.63 -15.75 7.84
N ILE A 106 -1.05 -15.67 9.10
CA ILE A 106 -0.47 -16.43 10.19
C ILE A 106 -0.70 -17.89 9.78
N ASP A 107 0.40 -18.63 9.66
CA ASP A 107 0.36 -20.09 9.49
C ASP A 107 -0.49 -20.75 10.58
#